data_AF-A0A8J2S9U8-F1
#
_entry.id   AF-A0A8J2S9U8-F1
#
_cell.length_a   1.000
_cell.length_b   1.000
_cell.length_c   1.000
_cell.angle_alpha   90.00
_cell.angle_beta   90.00
_cell.angle_gamma   90.00
#
_symmetry.space_group_name_H-M   'P 1'
#
loop_
_entity.id
_entity.type
_entity.pdbx_description
1 polymer ?
#
loop_
_entity_poly.entity_id
_entity_poly.type
_entity_poly.pdbx_seq_one_letter_code
_entity_poly.pdbx_strand_id
1 'polypeptide(L)'
;MAEAVAASAAGEGTCAICLEETPLAALPCCDNATTTESTTRFCLECLRMNCEHGGGVARCPRCRAWISVEDEEVVAHDGTGRCSICMQEPRVLVARGRAPDGGSVAICDACWLGNQIALRYECQGCGGVQRIPHPMWRYQTDGPEAFGHTPWACHVRCGTYTRWRVIPEDVARVPHGDAPESWGVDIVRQIRARQGRERRRAALREAGERQRRERQARVARAARAVEPAAAVEPAVELHDAMAAEEEAGRCRVM
;
A
#
# COMPACT_ATOMS: atom_id res chain seq x y z
N MET A 1 -28.76 -23.68 14.73
CA MET A 1 -29.58 -22.59 14.16
C MET A 1 -28.85 -21.30 14.49
N ALA A 2 -28.24 -20.67 13.49
CA ALA A 2 -27.50 -19.42 13.66
C ALA A 2 -28.51 -18.26 13.58
N GLU A 3 -28.66 -17.52 14.67
CA GLU A 3 -29.40 -16.26 14.67
C GLU A 3 -28.63 -15.23 13.85
N ALA A 4 -29.25 -14.77 12.77
CA ALA A 4 -28.82 -13.59 12.04
C ALA A 4 -28.95 -12.38 12.97
N VAL A 5 -27.81 -11.80 13.36
CA VAL A 5 -27.78 -10.52 14.06
C VAL A 5 -28.26 -9.47 13.07
N ALA A 6 -29.43 -8.89 13.34
CA ALA A 6 -30.01 -7.84 12.53
C ALA A 6 -29.04 -6.66 12.38
N ALA A 7 -28.78 -6.27 11.13
CA ALA A 7 -28.02 -5.09 10.76
C ALA A 7 -28.67 -3.85 11.41
N SER A 8 -28.03 -3.33 12.46
CA SER A 8 -28.47 -2.12 13.13
C SER A 8 -28.15 -0.93 12.24
N ALA A 9 -29.18 -0.13 11.93
CA ALA A 9 -29.13 0.95 10.95
C ALA A 9 -27.97 1.93 11.20
N ALA A 10 -27.24 2.25 10.13
CA ALA A 10 -26.21 3.27 10.11
C ALA A 10 -26.83 4.63 10.48
N GLY A 11 -26.59 5.09 11.72
CA GLY A 11 -26.98 6.44 12.14
C GLY A 11 -26.04 7.47 11.52
N GLU A 12 -26.59 8.62 11.11
CA GLU A 12 -25.79 9.78 10.71
C GLU A 12 -25.05 10.36 11.93
N GLY A 13 -23.79 10.70 11.76
CA GLY A 13 -22.99 11.37 12.78
C GLY A 13 -21.57 11.69 12.31
N THR A 14 -20.74 12.24 13.20
CA THR A 14 -19.37 12.64 12.85
C THR A 14 -18.40 11.46 13.01
N CYS A 15 -17.66 11.13 11.95
CA CYS A 15 -16.61 10.12 11.99
C CYS A 15 -15.38 10.63 12.78
N ALA A 16 -14.90 9.86 13.76
CA ALA A 16 -13.74 10.24 14.59
C ALA A 16 -12.38 10.17 13.87
N ILE A 17 -12.33 9.70 12.61
CA ILE A 17 -11.11 9.64 11.80
C ILE A 17 -11.06 10.80 10.79
N CYS A 18 -12.06 10.93 9.90
CA CYS A 18 -12.08 12.01 8.91
C CYS A 18 -12.73 13.30 9.41
N LEU A 19 -13.46 13.26 10.53
CA LEU A 19 -14.21 14.37 11.12
C LEU A 19 -15.36 14.89 10.24
N GLU A 20 -15.80 14.09 9.27
CA GLU A 20 -16.93 14.42 8.39
C GLU A 20 -18.24 13.85 8.94
N GLU A 21 -19.35 14.54 8.64
CA GLU A 21 -20.71 14.05 8.87
C GLU A 21 -21.08 13.04 7.78
N THR A 22 -21.36 11.80 8.18
CA THR A 22 -21.49 10.68 7.25
C THR A 22 -22.20 9.49 7.91
N PRO A 23 -22.76 8.54 7.15
CA PRO A 23 -23.25 7.29 7.72
C PRO A 23 -22.15 6.55 8.49
N LEU A 24 -22.45 6.20 9.73
CA LEU A 24 -21.52 5.51 10.62
C LEU A 24 -21.68 4.00 10.49
N ALA A 25 -20.56 3.29 10.38
CA ALA A 25 -20.55 1.84 10.30
C ALA A 25 -20.76 1.22 11.69
N ALA A 26 -21.51 0.13 11.74
CA ALA A 26 -21.60 -0.70 12.94
C ALA A 26 -20.33 -1.53 13.11
N LEU A 27 -19.83 -1.61 14.33
CA LEU A 27 -18.65 -2.39 14.72
C LEU A 27 -19.09 -3.68 15.43
N PRO A 28 -18.99 -4.86 14.79
CA PRO A 28 -19.48 -6.11 15.36
C PRO A 28 -18.76 -6.54 16.65
N CYS A 29 -17.57 -5.99 16.88
CA CYS A 29 -16.74 -6.27 18.05
C CYS A 29 -17.09 -5.44 19.29
N CYS A 30 -17.73 -4.27 19.14
CA CYS A 30 -17.90 -3.33 20.27
C CYS A 30 -19.08 -2.36 20.14
N ASP A 31 -19.97 -2.54 19.17
CA ASP A 31 -21.30 -1.92 19.17
C ASP A 31 -22.31 -2.96 19.65
N ASN A 32 -22.35 -3.17 20.97
CA ASN A 32 -23.38 -3.98 21.62
C ASN A 32 -24.38 -3.07 22.38
N ALA A 33 -25.52 -3.62 22.79
CA ALA A 33 -26.60 -2.85 23.43
C ALA A 33 -26.19 -2.08 24.70
N THR A 34 -25.04 -2.40 25.30
CA THR A 34 -24.48 -1.72 26.48
C THR A 34 -23.44 -0.65 26.17
N THR A 35 -23.04 -0.49 24.90
CA THR A 35 -21.95 0.42 24.46
C THR A 35 -22.38 1.43 23.39
N THR A 36 -23.67 1.47 23.08
CA THR A 36 -24.32 2.37 22.11
C THR A 36 -24.11 3.86 22.38
N GLU A 37 -23.64 4.24 23.57
CA GLU A 37 -23.33 5.62 23.96
C GLU A 37 -21.89 6.07 23.63
N SER A 38 -21.07 5.22 22.97
CA SER A 38 -19.73 5.66 22.60
C SER A 38 -19.77 6.84 21.63
N THR A 39 -19.16 7.95 22.04
CA THR A 39 -18.99 9.16 21.21
C THR A 39 -17.99 8.98 20.08
N THR A 40 -17.14 7.95 20.15
CA THR A 40 -16.13 7.66 19.14
C THR A 40 -16.66 6.65 18.11
N ARG A 41 -17.21 7.14 17.00
CA ARG A 41 -17.77 6.33 15.90
C ARG A 41 -17.01 6.58 14.60
N PHE A 42 -17.17 5.70 13.61
CA PHE A 42 -16.38 5.75 12.37
C PHE A 42 -17.24 5.47 11.15
N CYS A 43 -16.92 6.11 10.03
CA CYS A 43 -17.52 5.78 8.75
C CYS A 43 -16.88 4.52 8.15
N LEU A 44 -17.64 3.87 7.25
CA LEU A 44 -17.17 2.68 6.56
C LEU A 44 -15.87 2.93 5.78
N GLU A 45 -15.78 4.05 5.08
CA GLU A 45 -14.63 4.37 4.22
C GLU A 45 -13.32 4.48 5.01
N CYS A 46 -13.34 5.11 6.19
CA CYS A 46 -12.16 5.15 7.05
C CYS A 46 -11.76 3.77 7.58
N LEU A 47 -12.72 2.90 7.89
CA LEU A 47 -12.45 1.53 8.34
C LEU A 47 -11.93 0.65 7.19
N ARG A 48 -12.47 0.82 5.98
CA ARG A 48 -12.01 0.18 4.75
C ARG A 48 -10.56 0.55 4.47
N MET A 49 -10.24 1.85 4.44
CA MET A 49 -8.86 2.32 4.29
C MET A 49 -7.94 1.72 5.35
N ASN A 50 -8.37 1.67 6.62
CA ASN A 50 -7.56 1.06 7.69
C ASN A 50 -7.28 -0.43 7.41
N CYS A 51 -8.29 -1.20 6.99
CA CYS A 51 -8.15 -2.62 6.63
C CYS A 51 -7.22 -2.80 5.42
N GLU A 52 -7.36 -1.99 4.37
CA GLU A 52 -6.50 -2.02 3.19
C GLU A 52 -5.02 -1.78 3.53
N HIS A 53 -4.73 -0.80 4.38
CA HIS A 53 -3.37 -0.55 4.87
C HIS A 53 -2.82 -1.76 5.66
N GLY A 54 -3.69 -2.49 6.35
CA GLY A 54 -3.39 -3.73 7.07
C GLY A 54 -3.30 -4.98 6.22
N GLY A 55 -3.49 -4.90 4.90
CA GLY A 55 -3.49 -6.06 4.00
C GLY A 55 -4.84 -6.75 3.81
N GLY A 56 -5.92 -6.11 4.28
CA GLY A 56 -7.30 -6.61 4.26
C GLY A 56 -7.91 -6.74 5.66
N VAL A 57 -7.09 -6.69 6.71
CA VAL A 57 -7.50 -6.83 8.11
C VAL A 57 -6.83 -5.75 8.95
N ALA A 58 -7.57 -5.15 9.89
CA ALA A 58 -7.02 -4.15 10.80
C ALA A 58 -7.53 -4.31 12.24
N ARG A 59 -6.91 -3.56 13.15
CA ARG A 59 -7.39 -3.41 14.52
C ARG A 59 -8.49 -2.36 14.55
N CYS A 60 -9.61 -2.68 15.18
CA CYS A 60 -10.69 -1.75 15.50
C CYS A 60 -10.10 -0.54 16.24
N PRO A 61 -10.29 0.70 15.75
CA PRO A 61 -9.75 1.89 16.40
C PRO A 61 -10.29 2.11 17.83
N ARG A 62 -11.45 1.52 18.16
CA ARG A 62 -12.07 1.61 19.50
C ARG A 62 -11.55 0.54 20.46
N CYS A 63 -11.80 -0.74 20.18
CA CYS A 63 -11.53 -1.84 21.11
C CYS A 63 -10.29 -2.67 20.76
N ARG A 64 -9.65 -2.40 19.62
CA ARG A 64 -8.52 -3.16 19.07
C ARG A 64 -8.82 -4.65 18.78
N ALA A 65 -10.07 -5.07 18.70
CA ALA A 65 -10.41 -6.36 18.09
C ALA A 65 -10.01 -6.37 16.61
N TRP A 66 -9.80 -7.54 16.02
CA TRP A 66 -9.53 -7.66 14.59
C TRP A 66 -10.82 -7.54 13.78
N ILE A 67 -10.76 -6.75 12.72
CA ILE A 67 -11.88 -6.51 11.80
C ILE A 67 -11.41 -6.60 10.35
N SER A 68 -12.31 -6.97 9.46
CA SER A 68 -12.18 -6.83 8.01
C SER A 68 -13.41 -6.11 7.44
N VAL A 69 -13.33 -5.69 6.19
CA VAL A 69 -14.49 -5.15 5.45
C VAL A 69 -14.82 -6.10 4.31
N GLU A 70 -16.04 -6.63 4.31
CA GLU A 70 -16.56 -7.60 3.35
C GLU A 70 -17.94 -7.12 2.89
N ASP A 71 -18.19 -7.11 1.58
CA ASP A 71 -19.48 -6.68 0.99
C ASP A 71 -20.03 -5.34 1.55
N GLU A 72 -19.13 -4.37 1.76
CA GLU A 72 -19.44 -3.04 2.33
C GLU A 72 -19.86 -3.04 3.81
N GLU A 73 -19.63 -4.13 4.53
CA GLU A 73 -19.88 -4.24 5.96
C GLU A 73 -18.60 -4.52 6.74
N VAL A 74 -18.55 -4.04 7.98
CA VAL A 74 -17.43 -4.34 8.88
C VAL A 74 -17.75 -5.65 9.59
N VAL A 75 -16.88 -6.65 9.41
CA VAL A 75 -17.03 -7.96 10.04
C VAL A 75 -15.92 -8.20 11.07
N ALA A 76 -16.21 -9.00 12.09
CA ALA A 76 -15.20 -9.43 13.04
C ALA A 76 -14.28 -10.44 12.35
N HIS A 77 -12.97 -10.24 12.46
CA HIS A 77 -12.00 -11.14 11.83
C HIS A 77 -11.42 -12.12 12.85
N ASP A 78 -11.63 -13.41 12.63
CA ASP A 78 -11.15 -14.51 13.48
C ASP A 78 -10.15 -15.44 12.76
N GLY A 79 -9.72 -15.08 11.55
CA GLY A 79 -8.81 -15.85 10.71
C GLY A 79 -7.43 -16.02 11.35
N THR A 80 -7.21 -17.15 12.02
CA THR A 80 -5.91 -17.54 12.56
C THR A 80 -5.30 -18.72 11.79
N GLY A 81 -3.97 -18.82 11.81
CA GLY A 81 -3.25 -19.96 11.25
C GLY A 81 -1.74 -19.79 11.34
N ARG A 82 -1.02 -20.62 10.57
CA ARG A 82 0.43 -20.55 10.43
C ARG A 82 0.84 -19.46 9.42
N CYS A 83 1.73 -18.56 9.83
CA CYS A 83 2.31 -17.58 8.92
C CYS A 83 3.38 -18.21 8.02
N SER A 84 3.35 -17.93 6.71
CA SER A 84 4.33 -18.44 5.75
C SER A 84 5.73 -17.83 5.87
N ILE A 85 5.88 -16.69 6.56
CA ILE A 85 7.17 -15.99 6.71
C ILE A 85 7.87 -16.40 8.00
N CYS A 86 7.21 -16.25 9.16
CA CYS A 86 7.82 -16.59 10.45
C CYS A 86 7.54 -18.02 10.91
N MET A 87 6.67 -18.76 10.20
CA MET A 87 6.29 -20.15 10.52
C MET A 87 5.65 -20.32 11.91
N GLN A 88 5.26 -19.23 12.57
CA GLN A 88 4.60 -19.25 13.89
C GLN A 88 3.10 -19.46 13.75
N GLU A 89 2.52 -20.09 14.77
CA GLU A 89 1.11 -20.48 14.86
C GLU A 89 0.68 -20.59 16.33
N PRO A 90 -0.55 -20.17 16.72
CA PRO A 90 -1.53 -19.45 15.90
C PRO A 90 -1.20 -17.96 15.75
N ARG A 91 -1.35 -17.42 14.53
CA ARG A 91 -1.22 -15.99 14.23
C ARG A 91 -2.45 -15.52 13.47
N VAL A 92 -2.87 -14.27 13.70
CA VAL A 92 -3.91 -13.63 12.87
C VAL A 92 -3.33 -13.33 11.50
N LEU A 93 -4.03 -13.77 10.46
CA LEU A 93 -3.57 -13.74 9.07
C LEU A 93 -4.21 -12.56 8.34
N VAL A 94 -3.41 -11.56 8.00
CA VAL A 94 -3.93 -10.28 7.48
C VAL A 94 -3.93 -10.19 5.95
N ALA A 95 -3.05 -10.92 5.27
CA ALA A 95 -3.00 -10.98 3.82
C ALA A 95 -3.15 -12.43 3.36
N ARG A 96 -4.10 -12.67 2.45
CA ARG A 96 -4.32 -13.95 1.76
C ARG A 96 -4.09 -13.73 0.26
N GLY A 97 -2.89 -14.08 -0.22
CA GLY A 97 -2.58 -14.10 -1.65
C GLY A 97 -2.65 -15.50 -2.23
N ARG A 98 -2.55 -15.63 -3.56
CA ARG A 98 -2.17 -16.90 -4.19
C ARG A 98 -0.66 -16.97 -4.37
N ALA A 99 -0.07 -18.07 -3.93
CA ALA A 99 1.28 -18.47 -4.28
C ALA A 99 1.34 -18.83 -5.78
N PRO A 100 2.53 -18.80 -6.40
CA PRO A 100 2.70 -19.15 -7.82
C PRO A 100 2.25 -20.57 -8.18
N ASP A 101 2.22 -21.48 -7.21
CA ASP A 101 1.75 -22.87 -7.33
C ASP A 101 0.24 -23.03 -7.11
N GLY A 102 -0.49 -21.93 -6.92
CA GLY A 102 -1.93 -21.95 -6.62
C GLY A 102 -2.28 -22.14 -5.14
N GLY A 103 -1.29 -22.30 -4.25
CA GLY A 103 -1.51 -22.31 -2.79
C GLY A 103 -1.92 -20.95 -2.24
N SER A 104 -2.42 -20.88 -1.01
CA SER A 104 -2.68 -19.60 -0.34
C SER A 104 -1.43 -19.12 0.42
N VAL A 105 -0.93 -17.92 0.15
CA VAL A 105 0.07 -17.26 1.00
C VAL A 105 -0.65 -16.59 2.15
N ALA A 106 -0.44 -17.09 3.36
CA ALA A 106 -1.01 -16.57 4.59
C ALA A 106 0.07 -15.85 5.42
N ILE A 107 -0.04 -14.53 5.53
CA ILE A 107 0.96 -13.71 6.25
C ILE A 107 0.32 -13.10 7.50
N CYS A 108 1.02 -13.15 8.64
CA CYS A 108 0.54 -12.48 9.85
C CYS A 108 0.77 -10.96 9.79
N ASP A 109 0.09 -10.22 10.66
CA ASP A 109 0.20 -8.77 10.79
C ASP A 109 1.65 -8.27 10.93
N ALA A 110 2.44 -8.94 11.77
CA ALA A 110 3.84 -8.58 11.99
C ALA A 110 4.65 -8.76 10.71
N CYS A 111 4.58 -9.93 10.07
CA CYS A 111 5.33 -10.19 8.84
C CYS A 111 4.83 -9.33 7.67
N TRP A 112 3.54 -9.00 7.61
CA TRP A 112 3.00 -8.05 6.63
C TRP A 112 3.69 -6.69 6.79
N LEU A 113 3.70 -6.13 8.00
CA LEU A 113 4.42 -4.89 8.30
C LEU A 113 5.91 -5.01 7.94
N GLY A 114 6.58 -6.06 8.43
CA GLY A 114 7.99 -6.32 8.15
C GLY A 114 8.32 -6.38 6.66
N ASN A 115 7.42 -6.95 5.85
CA ASN A 115 7.59 -7.06 4.41
C ASN A 115 7.42 -5.70 3.69
N GLN A 116 6.48 -4.86 4.13
CA GLN A 116 6.27 -3.50 3.59
C GLN A 116 7.49 -2.58 3.78
N ILE A 117 8.23 -2.80 4.86
CA ILE A 117 9.41 -2.01 5.25
C ILE A 117 10.59 -2.94 5.50
N ALA A 118 10.87 -3.85 4.56
CA ALA A 118 12.00 -4.77 4.66
C ALA A 118 13.32 -4.01 4.90
N LEU A 119 13.76 -4.04 6.16
CA LEU A 119 15.00 -3.42 6.64
C LEU A 119 16.15 -4.40 6.51
N ARG A 120 17.36 -3.85 6.50
CA ARG A 120 18.60 -4.62 6.59
C ARG A 120 18.98 -4.80 8.04
N TYR A 121 19.45 -5.99 8.37
CA TYR A 121 19.89 -6.37 9.69
C TYR A 121 21.28 -6.96 9.64
N GLU A 122 22.08 -6.67 10.65
CA GLU A 122 23.39 -7.25 10.87
C GLU A 122 23.28 -8.47 11.77
N CYS A 123 23.94 -9.56 11.37
CA CYS A 123 24.03 -10.82 12.09
C CYS A 123 25.04 -10.73 13.23
N GLN A 124 24.65 -11.12 14.45
CA GLN A 124 25.55 -11.14 15.60
C GLN A 124 26.73 -12.11 15.42
N GLY A 125 26.50 -13.25 14.75
CA GLY A 125 27.52 -14.30 14.60
C GLY A 125 28.60 -13.99 13.57
N CYS A 126 28.22 -13.50 12.39
CA CYS A 126 29.16 -13.31 11.27
C CYS A 126 29.30 -11.87 10.77
N GLY A 127 28.57 -10.91 11.35
CA GLY A 127 28.51 -9.52 10.87
C GLY A 127 27.85 -9.35 9.49
N GLY A 128 27.36 -10.44 8.89
CA GLY A 128 26.70 -10.41 7.58
C GLY A 128 25.39 -9.64 7.63
N VAL A 129 25.05 -8.95 6.54
CA VAL A 129 23.83 -8.16 6.43
C VAL A 129 22.79 -8.90 5.59
N GLN A 130 21.56 -9.03 6.09
CA GLN A 130 20.43 -9.62 5.35
C GLN A 130 19.16 -8.77 5.48
N ARG A 131 18.30 -8.80 4.46
CA ARG A 131 16.94 -8.24 4.56
C ARG A 131 16.02 -9.27 5.18
N ILE A 132 15.29 -8.88 6.22
CA ILE A 132 14.38 -9.77 6.94
C ILE A 132 12.95 -9.23 6.79
N PRO A 133 12.01 -9.97 6.16
CA PRO A 133 10.62 -9.56 5.98
C PRO A 133 9.77 -9.80 7.26
N HIS A 134 10.38 -9.56 8.42
CA HIS A 134 9.77 -9.65 9.75
C HIS A 134 10.32 -8.49 10.59
N PRO A 135 9.50 -7.84 11.43
CA PRO A 135 9.88 -6.65 12.19
C PRO A 135 10.80 -7.00 13.37
N MET A 136 12.01 -7.50 13.08
CA MET A 136 12.99 -7.90 14.08
C MET A 136 13.46 -6.72 14.96
N TRP A 137 13.18 -5.47 14.56
CA TRP A 137 13.43 -4.28 15.39
C TRP A 137 12.61 -4.29 16.68
N ARG A 138 11.42 -4.90 16.68
CA ARG A 138 10.57 -5.01 17.89
C ARG A 138 11.24 -5.79 19.03
N TYR A 139 12.26 -6.59 18.71
CA TYR A 139 13.00 -7.40 19.67
C TYR A 139 14.30 -6.75 20.15
N GLN A 140 14.62 -5.53 19.70
CA GLN A 140 15.78 -4.75 20.12
C GLN A 140 15.40 -3.80 21.26
N THR A 141 15.02 -4.38 22.40
CA THR A 141 14.48 -3.64 23.54
C THR A 141 15.51 -2.82 24.29
N ASP A 142 16.80 -3.02 24.06
CA ASP A 142 17.88 -2.36 24.81
C ASP A 142 18.49 -1.17 24.04
N GLY A 143 17.86 -0.78 22.92
CA GLY A 143 18.27 0.33 22.07
C GLY A 143 18.61 -0.09 20.63
N PRO A 144 18.75 0.88 19.71
CA PRO A 144 18.94 0.61 18.28
C PRO A 144 20.31 0.02 17.93
N GLU A 145 21.31 0.18 18.80
CA GLU A 145 22.65 -0.37 18.59
C GLU A 145 22.81 -1.80 19.12
N ALA A 146 21.84 -2.25 19.92
CA ALA A 146 21.82 -3.57 20.55
C ALA A 146 21.28 -4.66 19.61
N PHE A 147 21.77 -5.88 19.78
CA PHE A 147 21.17 -7.05 19.14
C PHE A 147 19.88 -7.43 19.85
N GLY A 148 18.85 -7.79 19.07
CA GLY A 148 17.59 -8.22 19.65
C GLY A 148 17.67 -9.57 20.35
N HIS A 149 16.72 -9.86 21.23
CA HIS A 149 16.72 -11.09 22.02
C HIS A 149 16.18 -12.33 21.28
N THR A 150 15.38 -12.12 20.22
CA THR A 150 14.76 -13.20 19.44
C THR A 150 15.66 -13.58 18.28
N PRO A 151 15.98 -14.87 18.09
CA PRO A 151 16.82 -15.28 16.98
C PRO A 151 16.04 -15.39 15.66
N TRP A 152 16.74 -15.25 14.54
CA TRP A 152 16.25 -15.52 13.19
C TRP A 152 17.34 -16.19 12.34
N ALA A 153 16.94 -16.95 11.31
CA ALA A 153 17.86 -17.68 10.46
C ALA A 153 18.79 -16.76 9.65
N CYS A 154 20.09 -17.03 9.68
CA CYS A 154 21.09 -16.35 8.88
C CYS A 154 21.38 -17.13 7.59
N HIS A 155 20.90 -16.59 6.47
CA HIS A 155 21.12 -17.17 5.14
C HIS A 155 22.37 -16.62 4.44
N VAL A 156 23.13 -15.76 5.11
CA VAL A 156 24.33 -15.10 4.53
C VAL A 156 25.58 -15.98 4.66
N ARG A 157 25.91 -16.41 5.89
CA ARG A 157 27.10 -17.25 6.16
C ARG A 157 26.88 -18.31 7.22
N CYS A 158 26.18 -18.00 8.31
CA CYS A 158 26.12 -18.91 9.46
C CYS A 158 25.30 -20.17 9.18
N GLY A 159 24.26 -20.10 8.33
CA GLY A 159 23.36 -21.24 8.08
C GLY A 159 22.55 -21.69 9.31
N THR A 160 22.46 -20.86 10.34
CA THR A 160 21.78 -21.16 11.61
C THR A 160 21.09 -19.91 12.17
N TYR A 161 20.37 -20.09 13.28
CA TYR A 161 19.68 -19.03 14.02
C TYR A 161 20.67 -18.17 14.81
N THR A 162 20.49 -16.85 14.73
CA THR A 162 21.33 -15.86 15.42
C THR A 162 20.51 -14.63 15.77
N ARG A 163 21.08 -13.69 16.54
CA ARG A 163 20.43 -12.42 16.86
C ARG A 163 20.78 -11.36 15.83
N TRP A 164 19.90 -10.36 15.74
CA TRP A 164 19.94 -9.36 14.69
C TRP A 164 19.78 -7.96 15.27
N ARG A 165 20.56 -7.01 14.76
CA ARG A 165 20.33 -5.57 14.98
C ARG A 165 19.97 -4.88 13.67
N VAL A 166 19.12 -3.86 13.72
CA VAL A 166 18.89 -3.03 12.52
C VAL A 166 20.20 -2.31 12.22
N ILE A 167 20.59 -2.22 10.94
CA ILE A 167 21.77 -1.43 10.61
C ILE A 167 21.49 0.07 10.88
N PRO A 168 22.48 0.87 11.30
CA PRO A 168 22.25 2.27 11.68
C PRO A 168 21.52 3.11 10.62
N GLU A 169 21.78 2.87 9.33
CA GLU A 169 21.18 3.61 8.22
C GLU A 169 19.68 3.36 8.05
N ASP A 170 19.20 2.20 8.50
CA ASP A 170 17.80 1.79 8.35
C ASP A 170 16.96 2.10 9.61
N VAL A 171 17.57 2.49 10.74
CA VAL A 171 16.87 2.81 12.01
C VAL A 171 15.78 3.87 11.79
N ALA A 172 16.08 4.93 11.03
CA ALA A 172 15.12 6.01 10.74
C ALA A 172 13.92 5.59 9.86
N ARG A 173 13.91 4.36 9.36
CA ARG A 173 12.81 3.78 8.55
C ARG A 173 11.83 2.96 9.41
N VAL A 174 12.18 2.63 10.65
CA VAL A 174 11.27 1.95 11.58
C VAL A 174 10.06 2.87 11.85
N PRO A 175 8.81 2.37 11.80
CA PRO A 175 7.64 3.19 12.08
C PRO A 175 7.69 3.69 13.52
N HIS A 176 7.47 4.99 13.72
CA HIS A 176 7.67 5.61 15.03
C HIS A 176 6.79 5.04 16.13
N GLY A 177 5.53 4.71 15.83
CA GLY A 177 4.62 4.07 16.79
C GLY A 177 4.88 2.57 16.98
N ASP A 178 5.85 1.99 16.27
CA ASP A 178 6.20 0.56 16.31
C ASP A 178 7.62 0.30 16.83
N ALA A 179 8.44 1.35 16.95
CA ALA A 179 9.78 1.24 17.51
C ALA A 179 9.71 0.94 19.02
N PRO A 180 10.65 0.17 19.59
CA PRO A 180 10.74 -0.02 21.03
C PRO A 180 10.89 1.33 21.76
N GLU A 181 10.23 1.46 22.90
CA GLU A 181 10.25 2.70 23.71
C GLU A 181 11.66 3.15 24.08
N SER A 182 12.54 2.19 24.38
CA SER A 182 13.96 2.40 24.72
C SER A 182 14.78 3.07 23.62
N TRP A 183 14.28 3.12 22.38
CA TRP A 183 14.96 3.82 21.30
C TRP A 183 14.86 5.36 21.43
N GLY A 184 14.08 5.86 22.39
CA GLY A 184 14.02 7.30 22.69
C GLY A 184 13.51 8.13 21.51
N VAL A 185 12.61 7.54 20.71
CA VAL A 185 12.18 8.08 19.42
C VAL A 185 11.34 9.34 19.66
N ASP A 186 11.87 10.52 19.36
CA ASP A 186 11.06 11.75 19.31
C ASP A 186 10.11 11.69 18.10
N ILE A 187 8.93 11.11 18.34
CA ILE A 187 7.89 10.86 17.34
C ILE A 187 7.52 12.15 16.60
N VAL A 188 7.40 13.28 17.31
CA VAL A 188 6.98 14.56 16.72
C VAL A 188 8.04 15.09 15.77
N ARG A 189 9.30 15.12 16.20
CA ARG A 189 10.41 15.57 15.35
C ARG A 189 10.54 14.71 14.10
N GLN A 190 10.34 13.40 14.21
CA GLN A 190 10.50 12.48 13.09
C GLN A 190 9.33 12.54 12.10
N ILE A 191 8.09 12.70 12.58
CA ILE A 191 6.93 12.99 11.72
C ILE A 191 7.19 14.26 10.90
N ARG A 192 7.65 15.33 11.54
CA ARG A 192 8.01 16.59 10.84
C ARG A 192 9.09 16.37 9.78
N ALA A 193 10.14 15.62 10.11
CA ALA A 193 11.22 15.32 9.17
C ALA A 193 10.73 14.48 7.97
N ARG A 194 9.86 13.48 8.21
CA ARG A 194 9.25 12.66 7.17
C ARG A 194 8.35 13.48 6.25
N GLN A 195 7.43 14.26 6.81
CA GLN A 195 6.57 15.16 6.05
C GLN A 195 7.40 16.16 5.24
N GLY A 196 8.49 16.68 5.79
CA GLY A 196 9.43 17.54 5.05
C GLY A 196 10.06 16.84 3.85
N ARG A 197 10.50 15.57 4.00
CA ARG A 197 11.05 14.78 2.88
C ARG A 197 10.00 14.47 1.81
N GLU A 198 8.79 14.10 2.22
CA GLU A 198 7.68 13.81 1.30
C GLU A 198 7.26 15.06 0.51
N ARG A 199 7.12 16.21 1.19
CA ARG A 199 6.88 17.51 0.54
C ARG A 199 7.98 17.88 -0.45
N ARG A 200 9.25 17.68 -0.08
CA ARG A 200 10.38 17.94 -1.00
C ARG A 200 10.33 17.03 -2.23
N ARG A 201 10.02 15.73 -2.05
CA ARG A 201 9.86 14.79 -3.17
C ARG A 201 8.68 15.14 -4.07
N ALA A 202 7.55 15.58 -3.50
CA ALA A 202 6.41 16.06 -4.27
C ALA A 202 6.78 17.29 -5.09
N ALA A 203 7.42 18.29 -4.47
CA ALA A 203 7.86 19.50 -5.15
C ALA A 203 8.84 19.21 -6.31
N LEU A 204 9.79 18.28 -6.12
CA LEU A 204 10.70 17.84 -7.19
C LEU A 204 9.97 17.15 -8.34
N ARG A 205 8.96 16.32 -8.05
CA ARG A 205 8.13 15.67 -9.08
C ARG A 205 7.33 16.69 -9.88
N GLU A 206 6.64 17.61 -9.21
CA GLU A 206 5.92 18.69 -9.88
C GLU A 206 6.84 19.59 -10.72
N ALA A 207 8.02 19.91 -10.22
CA ALA A 207 9.01 20.69 -10.97
C ALA A 207 9.47 19.94 -12.24
N GLY A 208 9.74 18.64 -12.13
CA GLY A 208 10.07 17.79 -13.28
C GLY A 208 8.93 17.70 -14.30
N GLU A 209 7.69 17.58 -13.85
CA GLU A 209 6.50 17.59 -14.72
C GLU A 209 6.31 18.93 -15.44
N ARG A 210 6.48 20.06 -14.71
CA ARG A 210 6.47 21.41 -15.30
C ARG A 210 7.53 21.54 -16.39
N GLN A 211 8.78 21.17 -16.10
CA GLN A 211 9.87 21.22 -17.06
C GLN A 211 9.61 20.35 -18.30
N ARG A 212 9.03 19.16 -18.12
CA ARG A 212 8.63 18.27 -19.23
C ARG A 212 7.57 18.92 -20.12
N ARG A 213 6.54 19.54 -19.54
CA ARG A 213 5.48 20.26 -20.27
C ARG A 213 6.05 21.45 -21.05
N GLU A 214 6.94 22.24 -20.43
CA GLU A 214 7.60 23.37 -21.11
C GLU A 214 8.45 22.92 -22.30
N ARG A 215 9.23 21.84 -22.14
CA ARG A 215 10.03 21.27 -23.22
C ARG A 215 9.15 20.78 -24.37
N GLN A 216 8.06 20.06 -24.07
CA GLN A 216 7.10 19.62 -25.08
C GLN A 216 6.46 20.81 -25.82
N ALA A 217 6.07 21.87 -25.12
CA ALA A 217 5.53 23.08 -25.73
C ALA A 217 6.54 23.80 -26.63
N ARG A 218 7.82 23.86 -26.23
CA ARG A 218 8.90 24.40 -27.08
C ARG A 218 9.10 23.59 -28.36
N VAL A 219 9.12 22.26 -28.25
CA VAL A 219 9.24 21.36 -29.41
C VAL A 219 8.05 21.53 -30.35
N ALA A 220 6.82 21.59 -29.82
CA ALA A 220 5.61 21.80 -30.61
C ALA A 220 5.60 23.16 -31.33
N ARG A 221 6.06 24.24 -30.67
CA ARG A 221 6.21 25.57 -31.30
C ARG A 221 7.26 25.56 -32.41
N ALA A 222 8.40 24.91 -32.18
CA ALA A 222 9.45 24.79 -33.19
C ALA A 222 8.96 23.97 -34.40
N ALA A 223 8.23 22.87 -34.19
CA ALA A 223 7.66 22.07 -35.27
C ALA A 223 6.69 22.89 -36.15
N ARG A 224 5.80 23.69 -35.55
CA ARG A 224 4.90 24.59 -36.28
C ARG A 224 5.61 25.69 -37.07
N ALA A 225 6.77 26.15 -36.59
CA ALA A 225 7.56 27.16 -37.30
C ALA A 225 8.32 26.59 -38.52
N VAL A 226 8.47 25.26 -38.59
CA VAL A 226 9.18 24.55 -39.67
C VAL A 226 8.21 23.91 -40.66
N GLU A 227 6.88 23.99 -40.43
CA GLU A 227 5.91 23.64 -41.46
C GLU A 227 6.16 24.54 -42.67
N PRO A 228 6.58 23.98 -43.83
CA PRO A 228 6.78 24.77 -45.02
C PRO A 228 5.45 25.44 -45.35
N ALA A 229 5.51 26.71 -45.75
CA ALA A 229 4.39 27.40 -46.36
C ALA A 229 4.02 26.62 -47.64
N ALA A 230 3.21 25.59 -47.49
CA ALA A 230 2.64 24.86 -48.60
C ALA A 230 1.86 25.88 -49.40
N ALA A 231 2.29 26.00 -50.66
CA ALA A 231 1.81 26.95 -51.62
C ALA A 231 0.28 27.01 -51.61
N VAL A 232 -0.24 28.22 -51.49
CA VAL A 232 -1.56 28.57 -52.01
C VAL A 232 -1.46 28.39 -53.52
N GLU A 233 -1.76 27.20 -54.01
CA GLU A 233 -1.98 27.01 -55.45
C GLU A 233 -3.35 27.60 -55.82
N PRO A 234 -3.43 28.38 -56.92
CA PRO A 234 -4.68 28.96 -57.37
C PRO A 234 -5.61 27.89 -57.90
N ALA A 235 -6.89 28.00 -57.57
CA ALA A 235 -7.97 27.23 -58.17
C ALA A 235 -7.96 27.41 -59.70
N VAL A 236 -7.58 26.36 -60.43
CA VAL A 236 -7.90 26.22 -61.84
C VAL A 236 -8.84 25.03 -61.97
N GLU A 237 -10.13 25.35 -62.14
CA GLU A 237 -11.14 24.39 -62.56
C GLU A 237 -10.75 23.84 -63.93
N LEU A 238 -10.39 22.56 -64.01
CA LEU A 238 -10.35 21.84 -65.28
C LEU A 238 -11.47 20.81 -65.27
N HIS A 239 -12.46 21.09 -66.11
CA HIS A 239 -13.62 20.27 -66.42
C HIS A 239 -13.29 18.81 -66.76
N ASP A 240 -14.10 17.93 -66.18
CA ASP A 240 -14.75 16.77 -66.79
C ASP A 240 -14.16 16.20 -68.08
N ALA A 241 -13.58 15.00 -67.96
CA ALA A 241 -13.61 14.00 -69.01
C ALA A 241 -13.67 12.59 -68.37
N MET A 242 -14.85 12.26 -67.83
CA MET A 242 -15.28 10.87 -67.68
C MET A 242 -16.04 10.47 -68.95
N ALA A 243 -15.45 9.62 -69.78
CA ALA A 243 -16.19 8.77 -70.71
C ALA A 243 -15.31 7.61 -71.19
N ALA A 244 -15.76 6.38 -70.87
CA ALA A 244 -15.58 5.10 -71.59
C ALA A 244 -14.13 4.60 -71.77
N GLU A 245 -13.75 3.36 -71.45
CA GLU A 245 -14.33 2.05 -71.81
C GLU A 245 -13.92 1.04 -70.70
N GLU A 246 -14.77 0.11 -70.23
CA GLU A 246 -14.96 -1.25 -70.81
C GLU A 246 -13.60 -1.96 -71.02
N GLU A 247 -13.30 -3.19 -70.59
CA GLU A 247 -14.06 -4.36 -70.18
C GLU A 247 -12.99 -5.45 -69.82
N ALA A 248 -13.40 -6.52 -69.13
CA ALA A 248 -12.70 -7.81 -68.98
C ALA A 248 -11.48 -7.85 -68.01
N GLY A 249 -11.33 -8.85 -67.13
CA GLY A 249 -12.09 -10.07 -67.03
C GLY A 249 -11.69 -10.92 -65.82
N ARG A 250 -12.67 -11.75 -65.46
CA ARG A 250 -12.61 -12.94 -64.60
C ARG A 250 -11.30 -13.73 -64.75
N CYS A 251 -10.75 -14.18 -63.63
CA CYS A 251 -10.22 -15.54 -63.56
C CYS A 251 -10.34 -16.10 -62.14
N ARG A 252 -11.23 -17.10 -61.99
CA ARG A 252 -11.24 -18.09 -60.91
C ARG A 252 -10.08 -19.06 -61.15
N VAL A 253 -9.29 -19.39 -60.14
CA VAL A 253 -8.70 -20.73 -60.02
C VAL A 253 -8.66 -21.15 -58.55
N MET A 254 -9.36 -22.25 -58.31
CA MET A 254 -9.34 -23.28 -57.24
C MET A 254 -8.74 -22.98 -55.87
#